data_AF-A0A969C1D1-F1
#
_entry.id   AF-A0A969C1D1-F1
#
_cell.length_a   1.000
_cell.length_b   1.000
_cell.length_c   1.000
_cell.angle_alpha   90.00
_cell.angle_beta   90.00
_cell.angle_gamma   90.00
#
_symmetry.space_group_name_H-M   'P 1'
#
loop_
_entity.id
_entity.type
_entity.pdbx_description
1 polymer ?
#
loop_
_entity_poly.entity_id
_entity_poly.type
_entity_poly.pdbx_seq_one_letter_code
_entity_poly.pdbx_strand_id
1 'polypeptide(L)'
;MLSGSDFEAFLDDITAQLTNEAGNSGFPNAHIFETRIRDIINGMGGYNGRKVTETPHPHVFPDIALLPFGIEIKHTQKDSWRSVANSVFETTRSDGIEEIYVIFGKMGGKPEVKWQKYQDCVMHVRTSHVPRFELEIGTDKPIFDKFGISYPDFQKLDIHSRMEHIRDYARKRLKSGERLWWLETNGNEHSLPLEVRMYPALEQPEKRKLRAEAALLCPKIVGPSTLKGKYDDAVVYLITYHGVFCPQARDLFTAGSVALKSDPKRGGKYIIRSLADIEEEMKTAAFEMEDALFQEYWGRSCEAENRISQWLSMADSYAKDWTPSKTLFQ
;
A
#
# COMPACT_ATOMS: atom_id res chain seq x y z
N MET A 1 -32.89 -2.26 -24.96
CA MET A 1 -31.72 -2.26 -24.05
C MET A 1 -31.28 -0.82 -23.93
N LEU A 2 -31.08 -0.31 -22.73
CA LEU A 2 -30.48 1.01 -22.55
C LEU A 2 -29.04 0.90 -23.02
N SER A 3 -28.67 1.63 -24.08
CA SER A 3 -27.31 1.61 -24.60
C SER A 3 -26.43 2.57 -23.80
N GLY A 4 -25.17 2.22 -23.58
CA GLY A 4 -24.21 3.13 -22.93
C GLY A 4 -24.10 4.47 -23.68
N SER A 5 -24.18 4.44 -25.02
CA SER A 5 -24.14 5.65 -25.85
C SER A 5 -25.28 6.63 -25.59
N ASP A 6 -26.49 6.15 -25.29
CA ASP A 6 -27.62 7.04 -24.98
C ASP A 6 -27.41 7.74 -23.62
N PHE A 7 -26.79 7.03 -22.66
CA PHE A 7 -26.47 7.61 -21.36
C PHE A 7 -25.30 8.59 -21.45
N GLU A 8 -24.29 8.29 -22.26
CA GLU A 8 -23.17 9.20 -22.53
C GLU A 8 -23.67 10.52 -23.15
N ALA A 9 -24.60 10.47 -24.11
CA ALA A 9 -25.23 11.67 -24.67
C ALA A 9 -26.03 12.47 -23.62
N PHE A 10 -26.74 11.77 -22.71
CA PHE A 10 -27.43 12.40 -21.58
C PHE A 10 -26.44 13.12 -20.64
N LEU A 11 -25.26 12.53 -20.41
CA LEU A 11 -24.19 13.16 -19.62
C LEU A 11 -23.55 14.35 -20.36
N ASP A 12 -23.41 14.30 -21.68
CA ASP A 12 -22.95 15.42 -22.50
C ASP A 12 -23.84 16.65 -22.31
N ASP A 13 -25.17 16.47 -22.38
CA ASP A 13 -26.13 17.56 -22.19
C ASP A 13 -26.02 18.18 -20.78
N ILE A 14 -25.94 17.34 -19.75
CA ILE A 14 -25.80 17.79 -18.35
C ILE A 14 -24.50 18.57 -18.16
N THR A 15 -23.37 18.03 -18.62
CA THR A 15 -22.05 18.64 -18.41
C THR A 15 -21.84 19.89 -19.25
N ALA A 16 -22.43 19.97 -20.45
CA ALA A 16 -22.44 21.19 -21.26
C ALA A 16 -23.19 22.32 -20.55
N GLN A 17 -24.36 22.03 -19.99
CA GLN A 17 -25.13 23.01 -19.21
C GLN A 17 -24.36 23.46 -17.96
N LEU A 18 -23.83 22.51 -17.17
CA LEU A 18 -23.07 22.81 -15.96
C LEU A 18 -21.78 23.59 -16.24
N THR A 19 -21.11 23.34 -17.38
CA THR A 19 -19.92 24.10 -17.78
C THR A 19 -20.27 25.56 -18.07
N ASN A 20 -21.38 25.81 -18.76
CA ASN A 20 -21.85 27.17 -19.01
C ASN A 20 -22.20 27.90 -17.69
N GLU A 21 -22.89 27.22 -16.77
CA GLU A 21 -23.22 27.77 -15.45
C GLU A 21 -21.97 28.04 -14.60
N ALA A 22 -21.02 27.11 -14.60
CA ALA A 22 -19.75 27.24 -13.89
C ALA A 22 -18.91 28.43 -14.41
N GLY A 23 -18.94 28.70 -15.71
CA GLY A 23 -18.25 29.83 -16.31
C GLY A 23 -18.82 31.21 -15.92
N ASN A 24 -20.09 31.27 -15.52
CA ASN A 24 -20.77 32.52 -15.16
C ASN A 24 -20.68 32.82 -13.67
N SER A 25 -21.19 31.91 -12.82
CA SER A 25 -21.28 32.11 -11.37
C SER A 25 -20.37 31.18 -10.57
N GLY A 26 -19.88 30.10 -11.20
CA GLY A 26 -19.18 29.03 -10.52
C GLY A 26 -20.07 28.24 -9.56
N PHE A 27 -19.50 27.19 -8.98
CA PHE A 27 -20.12 26.42 -7.90
C PHE A 27 -19.26 26.54 -6.63
N PRO A 28 -19.75 27.16 -5.55
CA PRO A 28 -18.91 27.49 -4.39
C PRO A 28 -18.54 26.26 -3.55
N ASN A 29 -19.33 25.19 -3.57
CA ASN A 29 -19.04 23.95 -2.86
C ASN A 29 -19.68 22.74 -3.56
N ALA A 30 -19.22 21.55 -3.15
CA ALA A 30 -19.67 20.27 -3.68
C ALA A 30 -21.18 20.04 -3.51
N HIS A 31 -21.77 20.49 -2.39
CA HIS A 31 -23.20 20.32 -2.13
C HIS A 31 -24.05 21.09 -3.15
N ILE A 32 -23.73 22.36 -3.42
CA ILE A 32 -24.47 23.16 -4.41
C ILE A 32 -24.30 22.56 -5.82
N PHE A 33 -23.10 22.07 -6.15
CA PHE A 33 -22.85 21.41 -7.42
C PHE A 33 -23.67 20.11 -7.57
N GLU A 34 -23.70 19.28 -6.53
CA GLU A 34 -24.49 18.04 -6.51
C GLU A 34 -25.99 18.31 -6.62
N THR A 35 -26.53 19.24 -5.82
CA THR A 35 -27.94 19.63 -5.88
C THR A 35 -28.30 20.08 -7.29
N ARG A 36 -27.44 20.89 -7.93
CA ARG A 36 -27.68 21.35 -9.29
C ARG A 36 -27.72 20.22 -10.31
N ILE A 37 -26.85 19.22 -10.20
CA ILE A 37 -26.88 18.02 -11.06
C ILE A 37 -28.23 17.32 -10.92
N ARG A 38 -28.73 17.14 -9.70
CA ARG A 38 -30.03 16.50 -9.43
C ARG A 38 -31.18 17.30 -10.05
N ASP A 39 -31.16 18.63 -9.92
CA ASP A 39 -32.17 19.51 -10.51
C ASP A 39 -32.20 19.41 -12.04
N ILE A 40 -31.04 19.38 -12.69
CA ILE A 40 -30.93 19.25 -14.16
C ILE A 40 -31.50 17.90 -14.59
N ILE A 41 -31.07 16.80 -13.95
CA ILE A 41 -31.58 15.45 -14.24
C ILE A 41 -33.11 15.42 -14.12
N ASN A 42 -33.66 15.94 -13.02
CA ASN A 42 -35.11 15.95 -12.79
C ASN A 42 -35.86 16.89 -13.74
N GLY A 43 -35.27 18.02 -14.12
CA GLY A 43 -35.79 18.97 -15.10
C GLY A 43 -35.86 18.39 -16.51
N MET A 44 -34.94 17.49 -16.86
CA MET A 44 -34.96 16.71 -18.10
C MET A 44 -35.99 15.56 -18.08
N GLY A 45 -36.73 15.39 -16.97
CA GLY A 45 -37.68 14.27 -16.80
C GLY A 45 -37.03 13.00 -16.24
N GLY A 46 -35.77 13.07 -15.81
CA GLY A 46 -34.97 11.92 -15.41
C GLY A 46 -34.37 11.17 -16.60
N TYR A 47 -33.67 10.07 -16.33
CA TYR A 47 -33.18 9.18 -17.39
C TYR A 47 -34.18 8.05 -17.61
N ASN A 48 -34.75 7.95 -18.82
CA ASN A 48 -35.83 6.99 -19.14
C ASN A 48 -37.03 7.09 -18.17
N GLY A 49 -37.41 8.32 -17.80
CA GLY A 49 -38.51 8.59 -16.86
C GLY A 49 -38.18 8.32 -15.39
N ARG A 50 -36.95 7.89 -15.06
CA ARG A 50 -36.49 7.72 -13.68
C ARG A 50 -35.87 9.00 -13.17
N LYS A 51 -36.57 9.64 -12.23
CA LYS A 51 -36.09 10.81 -11.50
C LYS A 51 -35.16 10.41 -10.35
N VAL A 52 -34.33 11.35 -9.92
CA VAL A 52 -33.39 11.18 -8.80
C VAL A 52 -33.94 11.85 -7.55
N THR A 53 -33.60 11.31 -6.38
CA THR A 53 -33.96 11.93 -5.11
C THR A 53 -33.25 13.27 -4.94
N GLU A 54 -33.97 14.28 -4.45
CA GLU A 54 -33.39 15.60 -4.16
C GLU A 54 -32.50 15.57 -2.91
N THR A 55 -32.82 14.69 -1.96
CA THR A 55 -32.01 14.48 -0.76
C THR A 55 -30.93 13.43 -1.05
N PRO A 56 -29.63 13.75 -0.86
CA PRO A 56 -28.56 12.77 -0.93
C PRO A 56 -28.74 11.71 0.15
N HIS A 57 -28.51 10.44 -0.16
CA HIS A 57 -28.35 9.41 0.86
C HIS A 57 -26.90 9.45 1.35
N PRO A 58 -26.65 9.86 2.60
CA PRO A 58 -25.29 9.83 3.14
C PRO A 58 -24.79 8.39 3.09
N HIS A 59 -23.56 8.22 2.61
CA HIS A 59 -22.83 6.95 2.60
C HIS A 59 -23.15 5.96 1.47
N VAL A 60 -24.10 6.22 0.55
CA VAL A 60 -24.33 5.28 -0.58
C VAL A 60 -23.39 5.59 -1.74
N PHE A 61 -22.79 4.56 -2.31
CA PHE A 61 -21.97 4.68 -3.53
C PHE A 61 -22.69 4.05 -4.72
N PRO A 62 -22.73 4.69 -5.90
CA PRO A 62 -22.34 6.08 -6.18
C PRO A 62 -23.39 7.09 -5.68
N ASP A 63 -23.07 8.39 -5.73
CA ASP A 63 -23.92 9.48 -5.22
C ASP A 63 -25.34 9.51 -5.83
N ILE A 64 -25.47 9.13 -7.11
CA ILE A 64 -26.75 9.03 -7.83
C ILE A 64 -26.87 7.66 -8.50
N ALA A 65 -28.00 6.99 -8.27
CA ALA A 65 -28.36 5.74 -8.94
C ALA A 65 -29.44 5.98 -10.01
N LEU A 66 -29.12 5.68 -11.27
CA LEU A 66 -30.00 5.73 -12.45
C LEU A 66 -29.89 4.41 -13.22
N LEU A 67 -30.39 3.33 -12.62
CA LEU A 67 -30.18 1.94 -13.06
C LEU A 67 -30.32 1.75 -14.59
N PRO A 68 -29.41 1.00 -15.24
CA PRO A 68 -28.26 0.29 -14.67
C PRO A 68 -27.02 1.18 -14.43
N PHE A 69 -27.15 2.49 -14.59
CA PHE A 69 -26.04 3.43 -14.48
C PHE A 69 -25.96 4.09 -13.10
N GLY A 70 -24.77 4.49 -12.71
CA GLY A 70 -24.51 5.30 -11.53
C GLY A 70 -23.67 6.52 -11.86
N ILE A 71 -23.90 7.62 -11.14
CA ILE A 71 -23.11 8.86 -11.27
C ILE A 71 -22.46 9.15 -9.92
N GLU A 72 -21.13 9.14 -9.91
CA GLU A 72 -20.30 9.63 -8.82
C GLU A 72 -19.96 11.09 -9.07
N ILE A 73 -20.10 11.94 -8.06
CA ILE A 73 -19.92 13.39 -8.20
C ILE A 73 -18.62 13.80 -7.54
N LYS A 74 -17.86 14.63 -8.26
CA LYS A 74 -16.63 15.25 -7.76
C LYS A 74 -16.63 16.74 -8.03
N HIS A 75 -16.12 17.48 -7.08
CA HIS A 75 -16.02 18.94 -7.16
C HIS A 75 -14.71 19.39 -6.54
N THR A 76 -14.08 20.40 -7.14
CA THR A 76 -12.88 21.02 -6.60
C THR A 76 -12.80 22.51 -6.93
N GLN A 77 -12.30 23.29 -5.97
CA GLN A 77 -11.95 24.70 -6.18
C GLN A 77 -10.56 24.90 -6.80
N LYS A 78 -9.77 23.83 -6.90
CA LYS A 78 -8.41 23.88 -7.48
C LYS A 78 -8.47 23.68 -8.99
N ASP A 79 -7.44 24.15 -9.68
CA ASP A 79 -7.25 23.85 -11.10
C ASP A 79 -6.63 22.46 -11.26
N SER A 80 -7.43 21.42 -10.98
CA SER A 80 -6.99 20.02 -11.02
C SER A 80 -8.16 19.09 -11.33
N TRP A 81 -7.90 18.07 -12.15
CA TRP A 81 -8.85 17.00 -12.46
C TRP A 81 -8.68 15.76 -11.57
N ARG A 82 -7.86 15.87 -10.52
CA ARG A 82 -7.50 14.77 -9.64
C ARG A 82 -8.22 14.86 -8.31
N SER A 83 -8.82 13.74 -7.89
CA SER A 83 -9.50 13.63 -6.59
C SER A 83 -9.36 12.24 -5.98
N VAL A 84 -9.44 12.17 -4.66
CA VAL A 84 -9.72 10.92 -3.94
C VAL A 84 -11.17 10.51 -4.22
N ALA A 85 -11.39 9.21 -4.39
CA ALA A 85 -12.68 8.59 -4.70
C ALA A 85 -13.13 7.66 -3.57
N ASN A 86 -13.97 6.68 -3.88
CA ASN A 86 -14.53 5.74 -2.92
C ASN A 86 -13.48 4.78 -2.33
N SER A 87 -13.89 4.15 -1.22
CA SER A 87 -13.15 3.02 -0.64
C SER A 87 -13.16 1.84 -1.60
N VAL A 88 -12.04 1.12 -1.65
CA VAL A 88 -11.90 -0.16 -2.38
C VAL A 88 -12.92 -1.20 -1.91
N PHE A 89 -13.31 -1.14 -0.63
CA PHE A 89 -14.21 -2.12 -0.05
C PHE A 89 -15.65 -1.98 -0.58
N GLU A 90 -16.07 -0.77 -0.95
CA GLU A 90 -17.40 -0.48 -1.51
C GLU A 90 -18.58 -1.08 -0.70
N THR A 91 -18.50 -1.06 0.64
CA THR A 91 -19.46 -1.75 1.53
C THR A 91 -20.89 -1.19 1.49
N THR A 92 -21.09 -0.01 0.92
CA THR A 92 -22.36 0.74 0.95
C THR A 92 -22.93 1.02 -0.44
N ARG A 93 -22.71 0.09 -1.38
CA ARG A 93 -23.11 0.27 -2.77
C ARG A 93 -24.62 0.07 -2.99
N SER A 94 -25.18 0.80 -3.95
CA SER A 94 -26.55 0.57 -4.44
C SER A 94 -26.63 -0.62 -5.42
N ASP A 95 -27.58 -1.51 -5.19
CA ASP A 95 -27.80 -2.71 -5.98
C ASP A 95 -28.26 -2.41 -7.43
N GLY A 96 -27.83 -3.24 -8.38
CA GLY A 96 -28.28 -3.18 -9.78
C GLY A 96 -27.54 -2.18 -10.67
N ILE A 97 -26.53 -1.50 -10.16
CA ILE A 97 -25.66 -0.61 -10.96
C ILE A 97 -24.57 -1.47 -11.63
N GLU A 98 -24.54 -1.44 -12.95
CA GLU A 98 -23.58 -2.17 -13.79
C GLU A 98 -22.39 -1.27 -14.18
N GLU A 99 -22.65 0.00 -14.49
CA GLU A 99 -21.63 0.96 -14.92
C GLU A 99 -21.71 2.27 -14.12
N ILE A 100 -20.55 2.82 -13.77
CA ILE A 100 -20.44 4.08 -13.02
C ILE A 100 -19.69 5.10 -13.86
N TYR A 101 -20.23 6.31 -13.89
CA TYR A 101 -19.66 7.49 -14.53
C TYR A 101 -19.34 8.52 -13.47
N VAL A 102 -18.27 9.28 -13.66
CA VAL A 102 -17.88 10.38 -12.76
C VAL A 102 -18.23 11.68 -13.43
N ILE A 103 -19.04 12.53 -12.80
CA ILE A 103 -19.17 13.94 -13.17
C ILE A 103 -18.25 14.76 -12.27
N PHE A 104 -17.26 15.42 -12.86
CA PHE A 104 -16.29 16.23 -12.15
C PHE A 104 -16.43 17.70 -12.53
N GLY A 105 -16.74 18.57 -11.57
CA GLY A 105 -16.62 20.02 -11.70
C GLY A 105 -15.29 20.57 -11.17
N LYS A 106 -14.48 21.17 -12.06
CA LYS A 106 -13.24 21.87 -11.73
C LYS A 106 -13.48 23.38 -11.79
N MET A 107 -13.44 24.07 -10.64
CA MET A 107 -13.72 25.51 -10.58
C MET A 107 -12.44 26.37 -10.64
N GLY A 108 -11.27 25.81 -10.38
CA GLY A 108 -10.01 26.54 -10.50
C GLY A 108 -9.57 26.70 -11.96
N GLY A 109 -8.81 27.77 -12.24
CA GLY A 109 -8.40 28.10 -13.60
C GLY A 109 -9.61 28.56 -14.43
N LYS A 110 -9.78 27.96 -15.62
CA LYS A 110 -11.04 28.07 -16.38
C LYS A 110 -12.04 27.04 -15.82
N PRO A 111 -13.19 27.47 -15.26
CA PRO A 111 -14.22 26.55 -14.78
C PRO A 111 -14.72 25.66 -15.90
N GLU A 112 -14.79 24.36 -15.64
CA GLU A 112 -15.21 23.35 -16.60
C GLU A 112 -15.79 22.14 -15.87
N VAL A 113 -16.77 21.49 -16.48
CA VAL A 113 -17.37 20.26 -15.98
C VAL A 113 -17.24 19.18 -17.04
N LYS A 114 -16.74 18.01 -16.64
CA LYS A 114 -16.53 16.86 -17.52
C LYS A 114 -17.11 15.60 -16.91
N TRP A 115 -17.40 14.64 -17.76
CA TRP A 115 -17.68 13.28 -17.33
C TRP A 115 -16.66 12.29 -17.93
N GLN A 116 -16.47 11.18 -17.23
CA GLN A 116 -15.72 10.02 -17.75
C GLN A 116 -16.21 8.75 -17.06
N LYS A 117 -16.09 7.59 -17.71
CA LYS A 117 -16.33 6.29 -17.05
C LYS A 117 -15.42 6.14 -15.84
N TYR A 118 -15.96 5.62 -14.75
CA TYR A 118 -15.21 5.43 -13.50
C TYR A 118 -13.97 4.56 -13.72
N GLN A 119 -14.12 3.43 -14.43
CA GLN A 119 -13.01 2.53 -14.71
C GLN A 119 -11.87 3.21 -15.49
N ASP A 120 -12.19 4.19 -16.34
CA ASP A 120 -11.22 4.86 -17.22
C ASP A 120 -10.54 6.06 -16.53
N CYS A 121 -11.03 6.49 -15.37
CA CYS A 121 -10.47 7.64 -14.66
C CYS A 121 -9.74 7.26 -13.36
N VAL A 122 -9.94 6.06 -12.81
CA VAL A 122 -9.17 5.62 -11.64
C VAL A 122 -7.72 5.37 -12.03
N MET A 123 -6.80 6.14 -11.45
CA MET A 123 -5.37 6.11 -11.78
C MET A 123 -4.51 5.38 -10.74
N HIS A 124 -4.93 5.38 -9.47
CA HIS A 124 -4.15 4.89 -8.34
C HIS A 124 -5.05 4.42 -7.18
N VAL A 125 -4.55 3.54 -6.31
CA VAL A 125 -5.11 3.27 -4.97
C VAL A 125 -4.21 3.88 -3.90
N ARG A 126 -4.70 4.83 -3.11
CA ARG A 126 -4.01 5.29 -1.91
C ARG A 126 -4.13 4.20 -0.88
N THR A 127 -3.05 3.46 -0.69
CA THR A 127 -2.96 2.50 0.39
C THR A 127 -3.07 3.28 1.70
N SER A 128 -3.93 2.85 2.60
CA SER A 128 -4.03 3.29 4.01
C SER A 128 -4.73 2.16 4.79
N HIS A 129 -5.14 2.36 6.05
CA HIS A 129 -5.98 1.40 6.79
C HIS A 129 -7.34 1.18 6.12
N VAL A 130 -7.84 2.18 5.37
CA VAL A 130 -8.98 2.05 4.44
C VAL A 130 -8.51 2.52 3.07
N PRO A 131 -8.06 1.60 2.19
CA PRO A 131 -7.54 1.99 0.89
C PRO A 131 -8.64 2.65 0.05
N ARG A 132 -8.31 3.78 -0.56
CA ARG A 132 -9.22 4.54 -1.43
C ARG A 132 -8.68 4.67 -2.82
N PHE A 133 -9.56 4.61 -3.81
CA PHE A 133 -9.19 4.95 -5.17
C PHE A 133 -8.88 6.44 -5.29
N GLU A 134 -8.04 6.77 -6.26
CA GLU A 134 -7.75 8.11 -6.70
C GLU A 134 -7.99 8.14 -8.20
N LEU A 135 -8.77 9.13 -8.62
CA LEU A 135 -9.17 9.33 -10.01
C LEU A 135 -8.59 10.62 -10.56
N GLU A 136 -8.39 10.63 -11.88
CA GLU A 136 -8.00 11.78 -12.68
C GLU A 136 -8.71 11.72 -14.04
N ILE A 137 -9.49 12.76 -14.37
CA ILE A 137 -10.13 12.86 -15.69
C ILE A 137 -9.05 13.04 -16.76
N GLY A 138 -9.12 12.24 -17.82
CA GLY A 138 -8.15 12.26 -18.92
C GLY A 138 -6.85 11.51 -18.63
N THR A 139 -6.81 10.63 -17.61
CA THR A 139 -5.65 9.77 -17.38
C THR A 139 -5.40 8.82 -18.57
N ASP A 140 -4.14 8.62 -18.93
CA ASP A 140 -3.70 7.73 -20.00
C ASP A 140 -3.50 6.28 -19.52
N LYS A 141 -3.42 6.08 -18.20
CA LYS A 141 -3.06 4.80 -17.57
C LYS A 141 -3.97 4.48 -16.38
N PRO A 142 -5.22 4.07 -16.65
CA PRO A 142 -6.12 3.54 -15.64
C PRO A 142 -5.47 2.44 -14.81
N ILE A 143 -5.87 2.31 -13.55
CA ILE A 143 -5.33 1.29 -12.65
C ILE A 143 -5.81 -0.10 -13.03
N PHE A 144 -7.03 -0.22 -13.54
CA PHE A 144 -7.66 -1.50 -13.89
C PHE A 144 -6.92 -2.20 -15.04
N ASP A 145 -6.37 -1.44 -15.99
CA ASP A 145 -5.45 -1.95 -17.01
C ASP A 145 -4.19 -2.56 -16.39
N LYS A 146 -3.68 -1.97 -15.30
CA LYS A 146 -2.50 -2.47 -14.57
C LYS A 146 -2.83 -3.70 -13.72
N PHE A 147 -4.07 -3.80 -13.25
CA PHE A 147 -4.57 -5.00 -12.57
C PHE A 147 -4.84 -6.14 -13.56
N GLY A 148 -5.10 -5.82 -14.83
CA GLY A 148 -5.47 -6.80 -15.85
C GLY A 148 -6.90 -7.31 -15.70
N ILE A 149 -7.80 -6.52 -15.09
CA ILE A 149 -9.20 -6.86 -14.85
C ILE A 149 -10.08 -5.62 -15.04
N SER A 150 -11.27 -5.79 -15.61
CA SER A 150 -12.25 -4.71 -15.75
C SER A 150 -12.75 -4.26 -14.36
N TYR A 151 -13.22 -3.02 -14.23
CA TYR A 151 -13.82 -2.60 -12.97
C TYR A 151 -15.09 -3.39 -12.62
N PRO A 152 -16.04 -3.67 -13.55
CA PRO A 152 -17.19 -4.52 -13.27
C PRO A 152 -16.83 -5.92 -12.76
N ASP A 153 -15.74 -6.51 -13.25
CA ASP A 153 -15.30 -7.83 -12.77
C ASP A 153 -14.53 -7.73 -11.45
N PHE A 154 -13.70 -6.70 -11.28
CA PHE A 154 -13.03 -6.40 -10.02
C PHE A 154 -14.03 -6.24 -8.86
N GLN A 155 -15.18 -5.63 -9.13
CA GLN A 155 -16.26 -5.45 -8.15
C GLN A 155 -16.88 -6.76 -7.67
N LYS A 156 -16.92 -7.79 -8.53
CA LYS A 156 -17.50 -9.11 -8.19
C LYS A 156 -16.58 -9.94 -7.30
N LEU A 157 -15.31 -9.56 -7.19
CA LEU A 157 -14.34 -10.22 -6.35
C LEU A 157 -14.66 -10.01 -4.86
N ASP A 158 -14.37 -11.03 -4.06
CA ASP A 158 -14.37 -10.89 -2.61
C ASP A 158 -13.25 -9.93 -2.15
N ILE A 159 -13.30 -9.50 -0.89
CA ILE A 159 -12.36 -8.51 -0.35
C ILE A 159 -10.91 -9.01 -0.42
N HIS A 160 -10.67 -10.31 -0.19
CA HIS A 160 -9.32 -10.86 -0.22
C HIS A 160 -8.71 -10.75 -1.62
N SER A 161 -9.43 -11.24 -2.63
CA SER A 161 -9.02 -11.18 -4.04
C SER A 161 -8.81 -9.73 -4.53
N ARG A 162 -9.67 -8.79 -4.12
CA ARG A 162 -9.45 -7.35 -4.42
C ARG A 162 -8.15 -6.82 -3.83
N MET A 163 -7.85 -7.21 -2.61
CA MET A 163 -6.63 -6.78 -1.92
C MET A 163 -5.36 -7.39 -2.54
N GLU A 164 -5.42 -8.59 -3.11
CA GLU A 164 -4.29 -9.16 -3.87
C GLU A 164 -3.89 -8.28 -5.06
N HIS A 165 -4.83 -7.86 -5.90
CA HIS A 165 -4.54 -6.96 -7.03
C HIS A 165 -3.89 -5.64 -6.56
N ILE A 166 -4.37 -5.08 -5.44
CA ILE A 166 -3.82 -3.84 -4.87
C ILE A 166 -2.41 -4.06 -4.33
N ARG A 167 -2.18 -5.17 -3.63
CA ARG A 167 -0.86 -5.54 -3.11
C ARG A 167 0.14 -5.72 -4.23
N ASP A 168 -0.23 -6.45 -5.28
CA ASP A 168 0.65 -6.68 -6.43
C ASP A 168 0.97 -5.40 -7.18
N TYR A 169 -0.02 -4.52 -7.36
CA TYR A 169 0.20 -3.19 -7.90
C TYR A 169 1.14 -2.35 -7.02
N ALA A 170 0.98 -2.39 -5.70
CA ALA A 170 1.82 -1.65 -4.77
C ALA A 170 3.25 -2.20 -4.72
N ARG A 171 3.44 -3.54 -4.71
CA ARG A 171 4.74 -4.21 -4.74
C ARG A 171 5.55 -3.86 -5.97
N LYS A 172 4.92 -3.84 -7.15
CA LYS A 172 5.57 -3.46 -8.43
C LYS A 172 6.11 -2.02 -8.43
N ARG A 173 5.68 -1.17 -7.50
CA ARG A 173 6.11 0.24 -7.36
C ARG A 173 7.18 0.46 -6.29
N LEU A 174 7.50 -0.56 -5.49
CA LEU A 174 8.54 -0.47 -4.48
C LEU A 174 9.91 -0.42 -5.15
N LYS A 175 10.78 0.47 -4.66
CA LYS A 175 12.21 0.43 -5.02
C LYS A 175 12.93 -0.68 -4.26
N SER A 176 14.13 -1.03 -4.72
CA SER A 176 15.01 -1.95 -4.00
C SER A 176 15.23 -1.46 -2.56
N GLY A 177 14.81 -2.27 -1.58
CA GLY A 177 14.89 -1.96 -0.15
C GLY A 177 13.64 -1.31 0.45
N GLU A 178 12.63 -0.94 -0.35
CA GLU A 178 11.33 -0.50 0.16
C GLU A 178 10.44 -1.74 0.43
N ARG A 179 9.59 -1.66 1.47
CA ARG A 179 8.64 -2.70 1.87
C ARG A 179 7.28 -2.08 2.20
N LEU A 180 6.19 -2.82 1.99
CA LEU A 180 4.85 -2.39 2.41
C LEU A 180 4.70 -2.66 3.90
N TRP A 181 4.43 -1.61 4.70
CA TRP A 181 4.31 -1.76 6.16
C TRP A 181 2.95 -2.31 6.64
N TRP A 182 1.95 -2.51 5.76
CA TRP A 182 0.57 -2.78 6.21
C TRP A 182 -0.31 -3.65 5.31
N LEU A 183 0.25 -4.46 4.41
CA LEU A 183 -0.58 -5.31 3.56
C LEU A 183 0.00 -6.72 3.44
N GLU A 184 0.01 -7.45 4.56
CA GLU A 184 0.31 -8.88 4.52
C GLU A 184 -0.80 -9.65 3.82
N THR A 185 -0.36 -10.67 3.06
CA THR A 185 -1.14 -11.38 2.04
C THR A 185 -1.97 -12.53 2.59
N ASN A 186 -1.60 -13.13 3.72
CA ASN A 186 -2.16 -14.41 4.13
C ASN A 186 -2.59 -14.33 5.58
N GLY A 187 -3.65 -15.06 5.93
CA GLY A 187 -4.22 -15.13 7.28
C GLY A 187 -3.32 -15.77 8.35
N ASN A 188 -2.02 -15.50 8.34
CA ASN A 188 -1.25 -15.52 9.57
C ASN A 188 -1.53 -14.19 10.27
N GLU A 189 -2.26 -14.29 11.37
CA GLU A 189 -2.45 -13.22 12.35
C GLU A 189 -1.10 -12.83 12.95
N HIS A 190 -0.22 -12.15 12.21
CA HIS A 190 0.72 -11.23 12.81
C HIS A 190 -0.09 -10.02 13.28
N SER A 191 -0.89 -10.24 14.32
CA SER A 191 -1.53 -9.20 15.10
C SER A 191 -0.43 -8.47 15.87
N LEU A 192 0.30 -7.61 15.17
CA LEU A 192 1.20 -6.69 15.83
C LEU A 192 0.39 -5.88 16.84
N PRO A 193 0.91 -5.66 18.06
CA PRO A 193 0.35 -4.67 18.94
C PRO A 193 0.18 -3.35 18.17
N LEU A 194 -0.96 -2.69 18.33
CA LEU A 194 -1.21 -1.36 17.76
C LEU A 194 -0.16 -0.33 18.20
N GLU A 195 0.52 -0.60 19.32
CA GLU A 195 1.58 0.22 19.89
C GLU A 195 2.95 -0.18 19.34
N VAL A 196 3.67 0.80 18.78
CA VAL A 196 5.09 0.64 18.43
C VAL A 196 5.91 0.58 19.72
N ARG A 197 6.66 -0.51 19.91
CA ARG A 197 7.55 -0.70 21.06
C ARG A 197 8.96 -0.25 20.73
N MET A 198 9.64 0.35 21.70
CA MET A 198 11.04 0.77 21.55
C MET A 198 11.97 -0.41 21.85
N TYR A 199 12.88 -0.76 20.93
CA TYR A 199 13.86 -1.85 21.15
C TYR A 199 14.62 -1.73 22.49
N PRO A 200 15.09 -0.54 22.93
CA PRO A 200 15.72 -0.39 24.25
C PRO A 200 14.86 -0.81 25.44
N ALA A 201 13.53 -0.75 25.33
CA ALA A 201 12.60 -1.07 26.40
C ALA A 201 12.27 -2.57 26.51
N LEU A 202 12.72 -3.39 25.54
CA LEU A 202 12.46 -4.83 25.54
C LEU A 202 13.28 -5.57 26.59
N GLU A 203 12.79 -6.74 27.01
CA GLU A 203 13.53 -7.63 27.90
C GLU A 203 14.75 -8.26 27.21
N GLN A 204 15.78 -8.64 27.97
CA GLN A 204 17.02 -9.15 27.39
C GLN A 204 16.83 -10.42 26.51
N PRO A 205 16.01 -11.41 26.87
CA PRO A 205 15.76 -12.57 26.01
C PRO A 205 15.12 -12.18 24.67
N GLU A 206 14.13 -11.30 24.69
CA GLU A 206 13.46 -10.81 23.48
C GLU A 206 14.44 -10.02 22.60
N LYS A 207 15.27 -9.14 23.18
CA LYS A 207 16.34 -8.44 22.45
C LYS A 207 17.27 -9.40 21.73
N ARG A 208 17.70 -10.48 22.40
CA ARG A 208 18.62 -11.47 21.81
C ARG A 208 17.96 -12.22 20.66
N LYS A 209 16.71 -12.69 20.85
CA LYS A 209 15.91 -13.33 19.81
C LYS A 209 15.77 -12.44 18.57
N LEU A 210 15.24 -11.24 18.75
CA LEU A 210 15.01 -10.29 17.65
C LEU A 210 16.30 -9.90 16.92
N ARG A 211 17.40 -9.74 17.65
CA ARG A 211 18.72 -9.47 17.06
C ARG A 211 19.20 -10.65 16.22
N ALA A 212 18.99 -11.88 16.67
CA ALA A 212 19.39 -13.09 15.94
C ALA A 212 18.57 -13.29 14.67
N GLU A 213 17.24 -13.15 14.76
CA GLU A 213 16.34 -13.19 13.59
C GLU A 213 16.72 -12.12 12.56
N ALA A 214 16.93 -10.87 12.99
CA ALA A 214 17.37 -9.79 12.12
C ALA A 214 18.75 -10.06 11.49
N ALA A 215 19.70 -10.62 12.27
CA ALA A 215 21.02 -10.99 11.75
C ALA A 215 20.92 -12.09 10.69
N LEU A 216 20.09 -13.10 10.95
CA LEU A 216 19.85 -14.22 10.05
C LEU A 216 19.18 -13.76 8.75
N LEU A 217 18.14 -12.94 8.79
CA LEU A 217 17.49 -12.49 7.56
C LEU A 217 18.36 -11.52 6.76
N CYS A 218 19.26 -10.78 7.41
CA CYS A 218 19.97 -9.66 6.78
C CYS A 218 21.49 -9.86 6.72
N PRO A 219 22.03 -10.76 5.87
CA PRO A 219 23.48 -11.02 5.80
C PRO A 219 24.31 -9.76 5.46
N LYS A 220 23.71 -8.74 4.85
CA LYS A 220 24.34 -7.44 4.54
C LYS A 220 24.99 -6.76 5.76
N ILE A 221 24.56 -7.08 6.99
CA ILE A 221 25.13 -6.53 8.23
C ILE A 221 26.63 -6.86 8.43
N VAL A 222 27.19 -7.84 7.72
CA VAL A 222 28.64 -8.12 7.78
C VAL A 222 29.48 -7.25 6.84
N GLY A 223 28.83 -6.47 5.96
CA GLY A 223 29.49 -5.62 4.97
C GLY A 223 30.33 -4.48 5.58
N PRO A 224 31.16 -3.80 4.77
CA PRO A 224 32.00 -2.71 5.23
C PRO A 224 31.17 -1.52 5.74
N SER A 225 31.75 -0.70 6.62
CA SER A 225 31.07 0.48 7.18
C SER A 225 30.64 1.51 6.12
N THR A 226 31.30 1.50 4.95
CA THR A 226 30.97 2.38 3.82
C THR A 226 29.75 1.90 3.01
N LEU A 227 29.23 0.70 3.28
CA LEU A 227 28.07 0.15 2.57
C LEU A 227 26.80 0.90 2.99
N LYS A 228 26.15 1.56 2.03
CA LYS A 228 24.89 2.27 2.28
C LYS A 228 23.77 1.30 2.63
N GLY A 229 22.94 1.71 3.58
CA GLY A 229 21.78 0.94 4.03
C GLY A 229 22.13 -0.44 4.60
N LYS A 230 23.27 -0.54 5.27
CA LYS A 230 23.82 -1.80 5.80
C LYS A 230 22.88 -2.49 6.79
N TYR A 231 22.08 -1.71 7.53
CA TYR A 231 21.20 -2.19 8.60
C TYR A 231 19.71 -1.94 8.30
N ASP A 232 19.38 -1.42 7.11
CA ASP A 232 18.03 -0.98 6.79
C ASP A 232 17.05 -2.16 6.81
N ASP A 233 17.41 -3.28 6.17
CA ASP A 233 16.58 -4.49 6.16
C ASP A 233 16.34 -5.04 7.57
N ALA A 234 17.34 -4.96 8.46
CA ALA A 234 17.20 -5.38 9.85
C ALA A 234 16.24 -4.47 10.63
N VAL A 235 16.27 -3.16 10.37
CA VAL A 235 15.32 -2.20 10.98
C VAL A 235 13.90 -2.45 10.47
N VAL A 236 13.76 -2.64 9.16
CA VAL A 236 12.47 -2.92 8.51
C VAL A 236 11.87 -4.21 9.06
N TYR A 237 12.67 -5.27 9.22
CA TYR A 237 12.22 -6.51 9.84
C TYR A 237 11.63 -6.30 11.24
N LEU A 238 12.36 -5.58 12.11
CA LEU A 238 11.95 -5.34 13.49
C LEU A 238 10.63 -4.55 13.57
N ILE A 239 10.45 -3.53 12.74
CA ILE A 239 9.23 -2.72 12.77
C ILE A 239 8.05 -3.42 12.10
N THR A 240 8.28 -4.12 10.98
CA THR A 240 7.21 -4.74 10.17
C THR A 240 6.72 -6.06 10.75
N TYR A 241 7.57 -6.86 11.39
CA TYR A 241 7.17 -8.19 11.90
C TYR A 241 7.03 -8.26 13.41
N HIS A 242 7.57 -7.27 14.13
CA HIS A 242 7.51 -7.25 15.60
C HIS A 242 6.95 -5.96 16.18
N GLY A 243 6.63 -4.95 15.35
CA GLY A 243 6.18 -3.65 15.83
C GLY A 243 7.25 -2.93 16.66
N VAL A 244 8.53 -3.28 16.47
CA VAL A 244 9.65 -2.78 17.28
C VAL A 244 10.45 -1.74 16.51
N PHE A 245 10.44 -0.51 17.01
CA PHE A 245 11.29 0.56 16.48
C PHE A 245 12.69 0.50 17.11
N CYS A 246 13.72 0.42 16.25
CA CYS A 246 15.12 0.29 16.67
C CYS A 246 15.99 1.41 16.06
N PRO A 247 16.00 2.63 16.65
CA PRO A 247 16.78 3.75 16.11
C PRO A 247 18.29 3.51 16.17
N GLN A 248 18.76 2.64 17.05
CA GLN A 248 20.18 2.32 17.27
C GLN A 248 20.64 1.02 16.60
N ALA A 249 20.04 0.64 15.46
CA ALA A 249 20.29 -0.66 14.82
C ALA A 249 21.77 -1.00 14.53
N ARG A 250 22.62 -0.01 14.22
CA ARG A 250 24.07 -0.23 14.08
C ARG A 250 24.68 -0.84 15.36
N ASP A 251 24.29 -0.30 16.50
CA ASP A 251 24.87 -0.64 17.78
C ASP A 251 24.48 -2.06 18.25
N LEU A 252 23.38 -2.61 17.73
CA LEU A 252 23.00 -4.01 17.97
C LEU A 252 24.06 -5.01 17.49
N PHE A 253 24.85 -4.63 16.47
CA PHE A 253 25.81 -5.52 15.83
C PHE A 253 27.26 -5.10 16.03
N THR A 254 27.54 -3.82 16.30
CA THR A 254 28.93 -3.32 16.35
C THR A 254 29.31 -2.57 17.62
N ALA A 255 28.41 -2.42 18.60
CA ALA A 255 28.77 -1.72 19.85
C ALA A 255 29.59 -2.59 20.80
N GLY A 256 30.36 -1.95 21.68
CA GLY A 256 31.10 -2.66 22.73
C GLY A 256 30.19 -3.41 23.71
N SER A 257 28.97 -2.93 23.95
CA SER A 257 27.98 -3.55 24.84
C SER A 257 27.51 -4.94 24.37
N VAL A 258 27.63 -5.23 23.08
CA VAL A 258 27.31 -6.53 22.48
C VAL A 258 28.56 -7.34 22.18
N ALA A 259 29.65 -6.70 21.75
CA ALA A 259 30.88 -7.37 21.36
C ALA A 259 31.77 -7.81 22.53
N LEU A 260 31.64 -7.18 23.71
CA LEU A 260 32.49 -7.47 24.87
C LEU A 260 31.84 -8.43 25.88
N LYS A 261 30.62 -8.91 25.63
CA LYS A 261 29.96 -9.92 26.48
C LYS A 261 30.62 -11.29 26.37
N SER A 262 31.03 -11.68 25.16
CA SER A 262 31.71 -12.94 24.88
C SER A 262 33.23 -12.89 25.14
N ASP A 263 33.86 -11.71 24.98
CA ASP A 263 35.28 -11.48 25.26
C ASP A 263 35.52 -10.06 25.79
N PRO A 264 35.95 -9.88 27.06
CA PRO A 264 36.13 -8.55 27.65
C PRO A 264 37.34 -7.78 27.09
N LYS A 265 38.20 -8.40 26.27
CA LYS A 265 39.38 -7.74 25.69
C LYS A 265 38.97 -6.69 24.66
N ARG A 266 39.38 -5.44 24.85
CA ARG A 266 39.18 -4.37 23.87
C ARG A 266 40.02 -4.59 22.61
N GLY A 267 39.47 -4.19 21.46
CA GLY A 267 40.09 -4.39 20.14
C GLY A 267 39.52 -5.57 19.37
N GLY A 268 39.86 -5.69 18.07
CA GLY A 268 39.30 -6.71 17.17
C GLY A 268 38.01 -6.29 16.47
N LYS A 269 37.41 -7.21 15.71
CA LYS A 269 36.20 -6.94 14.92
C LYS A 269 34.94 -7.22 15.73
N TYR A 270 34.34 -6.15 16.25
CA TYR A 270 33.17 -6.23 17.14
C TYR A 270 31.97 -6.93 16.49
N ILE A 271 31.81 -6.83 15.17
CA ILE A 271 30.77 -7.55 14.41
C ILE A 271 30.89 -9.07 14.59
N ILE A 272 32.11 -9.63 14.54
CA ILE A 272 32.34 -11.07 14.66
C ILE A 272 31.92 -11.53 16.05
N ARG A 273 32.38 -10.82 17.08
CA ARG A 273 32.07 -11.16 18.48
C ARG A 273 30.59 -11.00 18.80
N SER A 274 29.95 -9.97 18.25
CA SER A 274 28.52 -9.73 18.45
C SER A 274 27.66 -10.80 17.78
N LEU A 275 28.10 -11.38 16.66
CA LEU A 275 27.39 -12.47 15.99
C LEU A 275 27.68 -13.81 16.66
N ALA A 276 28.94 -14.06 17.04
CA ALA A 276 29.34 -15.22 17.84
C ALA A 276 28.54 -15.33 19.14
N ASP A 277 28.25 -14.19 19.78
CA ASP A 277 27.42 -14.11 20.99
C ASP A 277 25.98 -14.59 20.77
N ILE A 278 25.45 -14.68 19.54
CA ILE A 278 24.05 -15.08 19.25
C ILE A 278 23.93 -16.24 18.26
N GLU A 279 25.00 -17.02 18.06
CA GLU A 279 24.96 -18.12 17.09
C GLU A 279 23.89 -19.16 17.42
N GLU A 280 23.70 -19.47 18.70
CA GLU A 280 22.66 -20.42 19.12
C GLU A 280 21.27 -19.89 18.82
N GLU A 281 20.98 -18.62 19.13
CA GLU A 281 19.69 -18.01 18.76
C GLU A 281 19.52 -17.91 17.24
N MET A 282 20.59 -17.70 16.47
CA MET A 282 20.53 -17.72 15.01
C MET A 282 20.23 -19.12 14.46
N LYS A 283 20.78 -20.18 15.07
CA LYS A 283 20.45 -21.58 14.71
C LYS A 283 18.99 -21.89 15.02
N THR A 284 18.49 -21.48 16.20
CA THR A 284 17.08 -21.63 16.55
C THR A 284 16.18 -20.89 15.56
N ALA A 285 16.48 -19.63 15.26
CA ALA A 285 15.73 -18.84 14.29
C ALA A 285 15.76 -19.48 12.88
N ALA A 286 16.91 -20.02 12.47
CA ALA A 286 17.03 -20.74 11.20
C ALA A 286 16.14 -21.98 11.15
N PHE A 287 15.88 -22.65 12.27
CA PHE A 287 14.98 -23.78 12.30
C PHE A 287 13.49 -23.38 12.36
N GLU A 288 13.16 -22.38 13.19
CA GLU A 288 11.77 -22.08 13.55
C GLU A 288 11.06 -21.09 12.61
N MET A 289 11.79 -20.21 11.92
CA MET A 289 11.18 -19.16 11.10
C MET A 289 10.53 -19.71 9.83
N GLU A 290 9.45 -19.06 9.40
CA GLU A 290 8.69 -19.44 8.20
C GLU A 290 9.47 -19.21 6.90
N ASP A 291 9.31 -20.12 5.93
CA ASP A 291 9.94 -20.03 4.60
C ASP A 291 9.64 -18.72 3.86
N ALA A 292 8.45 -18.15 4.10
CA ALA A 292 8.03 -16.90 3.48
C ALA A 292 8.99 -15.74 3.78
N LEU A 293 9.56 -15.69 5.00
CA LEU A 293 10.53 -14.68 5.38
C LEU A 293 11.84 -14.81 4.60
N PHE A 294 12.30 -16.04 4.36
CA PHE A 294 13.51 -16.27 3.56
C PHE A 294 13.27 -15.95 2.09
N GLN A 295 12.12 -16.35 1.55
CA GLN A 295 11.72 -15.96 0.19
C GLN A 295 11.68 -14.44 0.02
N GLU A 296 11.19 -13.70 1.02
CA GLU A 296 11.14 -12.24 0.99
C GLU A 296 12.51 -11.56 1.15
N TYR A 297 13.33 -11.99 2.11
CA TYR A 297 14.59 -11.31 2.45
C TYR A 297 15.77 -11.78 1.60
N TRP A 298 15.78 -13.04 1.17
CA TRP A 298 16.86 -13.63 0.37
C TRP A 298 16.49 -13.78 -1.11
N GLY A 299 15.22 -13.61 -1.47
CA GLY A 299 14.70 -13.89 -2.82
C GLY A 299 14.56 -15.38 -3.14
N ARG A 300 14.81 -16.24 -2.15
CA ARG A 300 14.76 -17.71 -2.23
C ARG A 300 14.54 -18.29 -0.83
N SER A 301 13.80 -19.38 -0.74
CA SER A 301 13.83 -20.24 0.45
C SER A 301 14.78 -21.43 0.26
N CYS A 302 15.15 -22.06 1.37
CA CYS A 302 15.87 -23.33 1.44
C CYS A 302 15.46 -24.07 2.72
N GLU A 303 15.64 -25.39 2.71
CA GLU A 303 15.41 -26.26 3.87
C GLU A 303 16.07 -25.73 5.14
N ALA A 304 15.40 -25.92 6.28
CA ALA A 304 15.77 -25.35 7.57
C ALA A 304 17.24 -25.65 7.95
N GLU A 305 17.69 -26.86 7.68
CA GLU A 305 19.03 -27.36 7.98
C GLU A 305 20.11 -26.65 7.16
N ASN A 306 19.75 -26.12 5.99
CA ASN A 306 20.68 -25.47 5.06
C ASN A 306 20.75 -23.96 5.24
N ARG A 307 19.81 -23.34 5.98
CA ARG A 307 19.70 -21.87 6.09
C ARG A 307 20.96 -21.20 6.64
N ILE A 308 21.64 -21.78 7.63
CA ILE A 308 22.91 -21.22 8.14
C ILE A 308 24.01 -21.27 7.07
N SER A 309 24.16 -22.39 6.38
CA SER A 309 25.15 -22.51 5.30
C SER A 309 24.86 -21.53 4.15
N GLN A 310 23.58 -21.34 3.83
CA GLN A 310 23.14 -20.40 2.81
C GLN A 310 23.39 -18.95 3.24
N TRP A 311 23.12 -18.63 4.51
CA TRP A 311 23.43 -17.35 5.12
C TRP A 311 24.92 -17.03 5.04
N LEU A 312 25.79 -17.97 5.41
CA LEU A 312 27.24 -17.83 5.33
C LEU A 312 27.72 -17.54 3.91
N SER A 313 27.18 -18.26 2.91
CA SER A 313 27.48 -18.00 1.50
C SER A 313 27.13 -16.57 1.08
N MET A 314 25.97 -16.05 1.51
CA MET A 314 25.57 -14.67 1.23
C MET A 314 26.43 -13.67 2.01
N ALA A 315 26.70 -13.94 3.29
CA ALA A 315 27.50 -13.08 4.15
C ALA A 315 28.94 -12.93 3.62
N ASP A 316 29.56 -14.01 3.14
CA ASP A 316 30.87 -13.99 2.50
C ASP A 316 30.92 -13.06 1.29
N SER A 317 29.82 -12.93 0.54
CA SER A 317 29.75 -12.02 -0.61
C SER A 317 29.68 -10.53 -0.21
N TYR A 318 29.25 -10.23 1.01
CA TYR A 318 29.16 -8.86 1.54
C TYR A 318 30.40 -8.44 2.32
N ALA A 319 31.02 -9.37 3.06
CA ALA A 319 32.22 -9.10 3.84
C ALA A 319 33.44 -8.86 2.93
N LYS A 320 34.31 -7.91 3.32
CA LYS A 320 35.55 -7.61 2.56
C LYS A 320 36.82 -8.05 3.27
N ASP A 321 36.91 -7.70 4.56
CA ASP A 321 38.16 -7.82 5.31
C ASP A 321 38.24 -9.12 6.15
N TRP A 322 37.23 -9.99 6.06
CA TRP A 322 37.13 -11.26 6.78
C TRP A 322 36.15 -12.18 6.07
N THR A 323 36.18 -13.46 6.39
CA THR A 323 35.30 -14.48 5.81
C THR A 323 34.39 -15.05 6.89
N PRO A 324 33.12 -14.62 6.96
CA PRO A 324 32.11 -15.17 7.86
C PRO A 324 32.13 -16.70 7.99
N SER A 325 32.17 -17.44 6.88
CA SER A 325 32.17 -18.91 6.90
C SER A 325 33.39 -19.56 7.56
N LYS A 326 34.50 -18.82 7.73
CA LYS A 326 35.72 -19.29 8.40
C LYS A 326 35.79 -18.92 9.88
N THR A 327 34.80 -18.19 10.39
CA THR A 327 34.91 -17.53 11.70
C THR A 327 33.68 -17.68 12.58
N LEU A 328 32.49 -17.76 11.98
CA LEU A 328 31.23 -17.98 12.69
C LEU A 328 30.80 -19.44 12.55
N PHE A 329 30.00 -19.90 13.51
CA PHE A 329 29.38 -21.24 13.56
C PHE A 329 30.40 -22.39 13.48
N GLN A 330 31.54 -22.23 14.17
CA GLN A 330 32.61 -23.23 14.23
C GLN A 330 32.32 -24.36 15.23
#